data_AF-A0A497G896-F1
#
_entry.id   AF-A0A497G896-F1
#
_cell.length_a   1.000
_cell.length_b   1.000
_cell.length_c   1.000
_cell.angle_alpha   90.00
_cell.angle_beta   90.00
_cell.angle_gamma   90.00
#
_symmetry.space_group_name_H-M   'P 1'
#
loop_
_entity.id
_entity.type
_entity.pdbx_description
1 polymer ?
#
loop_
_entity_poly.entity_id
_entity_poly.type
_entity_poly.pdbx_seq_one_letter_code
_entity_poly.pdbx_strand_id
1 'polypeptide(L)'
;MDLEEEARSRQGKLARAILTWGKKNIRDFPWRKERTPYRILVAEVLLRRTTSTAALRVYEEFLKKWPDVRSLANANVDELEQLLVAVGYHKQRSRILVNIARFINKEYDGNIPSDKERLLKIPHIIIHSLTAPTLL
;
A
#
# COMPACT_ATOMS: atom_id res chain seq x y z
N MET A 1 38.43 4.98 -19.54
CA MET A 1 37.29 4.45 -18.78
C MET A 1 36.06 5.10 -19.38
N ASP A 2 35.13 4.30 -19.89
CA ASP A 2 33.94 4.75 -20.59
C ASP A 2 32.98 5.46 -19.61
N LEU A 3 32.35 6.57 -20.04
CA LEU A 3 31.42 7.35 -19.22
C LEU A 3 30.24 6.49 -18.75
N GLU A 4 29.81 5.52 -19.56
CA GLU A 4 28.74 4.57 -19.21
C GLU A 4 29.17 3.58 -18.12
N GLU A 5 30.44 3.20 -18.09
CA GLU A 5 31.02 2.30 -17.09
C GLU A 5 31.16 3.01 -15.74
N GLU A 6 31.58 4.29 -15.76
CA GLU A 6 31.65 5.12 -14.57
C GLU A 6 30.26 5.39 -13.97
N ALA A 7 29.26 5.69 -14.81
CA ALA A 7 27.87 5.89 -14.37
C ALA A 7 27.28 4.63 -13.71
N ARG A 8 27.47 3.44 -14.32
CA ARG A 8 27.04 2.15 -13.73
C ARG A 8 27.72 1.89 -12.38
N SER A 9 29.02 2.18 -12.28
CA SER A 9 29.79 2.05 -11.04
C SER A 9 29.25 2.97 -9.93
N ARG A 10 28.96 4.24 -10.25
CA ARG A 10 28.37 5.21 -9.31
C ARG A 10 26.97 4.78 -8.86
N GLN A 11 26.13 4.29 -9.77
CA GLN A 11 24.80 3.76 -9.44
C GLN A 11 24.87 2.57 -8.48
N GLY A 12 25.77 1.61 -8.73
CA GLY A 12 25.98 0.45 -7.86
C GLY A 12 26.46 0.84 -6.46
N LYS A 13 27.38 1.81 -6.37
CA LYS A 13 27.87 2.35 -5.08
C LYS A 13 26.74 3.04 -4.31
N LEU A 14 25.92 3.86 -4.97
CA LEU A 14 24.81 4.55 -4.35
C LEU A 14 23.74 3.57 -3.83
N ALA A 15 23.35 2.59 -4.64
CA ALA A 15 22.37 1.57 -4.23
C ALA A 15 22.84 0.82 -2.97
N ARG A 16 24.13 0.43 -2.93
CA ARG A 16 24.73 -0.23 -1.77
C ARG A 16 24.76 0.65 -0.53
N ALA A 17 25.07 1.94 -0.69
CA ALA A 17 25.06 2.91 0.40
C ALA A 17 23.66 3.08 0.99
N ILE A 18 22.63 3.22 0.14
CA ILE A 18 21.23 3.34 0.57
C ILE A 18 20.79 2.07 1.31
N LEU A 19 21.07 0.88 0.78
CA LEU A 19 20.71 -0.39 1.43
C LEU A 19 21.42 -0.54 2.79
N THR A 20 22.70 -0.17 2.87
CA THR A 20 23.49 -0.25 4.11
C THR A 20 22.96 0.71 5.17
N TRP A 21 22.65 1.95 4.78
CA TRP A 21 22.02 2.92 5.66
C TRP A 21 20.63 2.45 6.11
N GLY A 22 19.83 1.88 5.19
CA GLY A 22 18.49 1.39 5.44
C GLY A 22 18.42 0.31 6.52
N LYS A 23 19.40 -0.60 6.57
CA LYS A 23 19.48 -1.65 7.59
C LYS A 23 19.44 -1.13 9.04
N LYS A 24 19.90 0.10 9.29
CA LYS A 24 19.95 0.71 10.64
C LYS A 24 18.94 1.82 10.86
N ASN A 25 18.48 2.48 9.79
CA ASN A 25 17.72 3.72 9.88
C ASN A 25 16.27 3.63 9.38
N ILE A 26 15.88 2.49 8.80
CA ILE A 26 14.51 2.35 8.31
C ILE A 26 13.53 2.34 9.48
N ARG A 27 12.53 3.23 9.42
CA ARG A 27 11.50 3.32 10.45
C ARG A 27 10.65 2.05 10.47
N ASP A 28 10.31 1.61 11.67
CA ASP A 28 9.47 0.44 11.85
C ASP A 28 7.98 0.82 11.72
N PHE A 29 7.28 0.13 10.82
CA PHE A 29 5.84 0.30 10.60
C PHE A 29 5.19 -1.06 10.37
N PRO A 30 3.96 -1.30 10.86
CA PRO A 30 3.32 -2.61 10.83
C PRO A 30 3.10 -3.15 9.41
N TRP A 31 2.85 -2.27 8.43
CA TRP A 31 2.74 -2.63 7.01
C TRP A 31 4.07 -3.04 6.36
N ARG A 32 5.23 -2.86 7.03
CA ARG A 32 6.54 -3.31 6.52
C ARG A 32 6.92 -4.71 6.99
N LYS A 33 6.31 -5.23 8.06
CA LYS A 33 6.62 -6.55 8.66
C LYS A 33 5.85 -7.68 7.98
N GLU A 34 4.53 -7.58 7.96
CA GLU A 34 3.63 -8.62 7.42
C GLU A 34 3.05 -8.14 6.09
N ARG A 35 3.80 -8.40 5.02
CA ARG A 35 3.54 -7.88 3.67
C ARG A 35 2.62 -8.79 2.86
N THR A 36 1.35 -8.89 3.24
CA THR A 36 0.35 -9.49 2.35
C THR A 36 -0.13 -8.47 1.32
N PRO A 37 -0.56 -8.88 0.11
CA PRO A 37 -1.11 -7.97 -0.88
C PRO A 37 -2.22 -7.07 -0.33
N TYR A 38 -3.09 -7.62 0.53
CA TYR A 38 -4.18 -6.88 1.16
C TYR A 38 -3.67 -5.80 2.13
N ARG A 39 -2.70 -6.15 2.98
CA ARG A 39 -2.11 -5.23 3.95
C ARG A 39 -1.35 -4.10 3.30
N ILE A 40 -0.66 -4.38 2.19
CA ILE A 40 -0.01 -3.37 1.36
C ILE A 40 -1.06 -2.46 0.73
N LEU A 41 -2.09 -3.02 0.10
CA LEU A 41 -3.16 -2.24 -0.53
C LEU A 41 -3.81 -1.26 0.46
N VAL A 42 -4.16 -1.72 1.66
CA VAL A 42 -4.74 -0.87 2.70
C VAL A 42 -3.76 0.23 3.11
N ALA A 43 -2.50 -0.12 3.38
CA ALA A 43 -1.48 0.87 3.76
C ALA A 43 -1.28 1.93 2.68
N GLU A 44 -1.18 1.53 1.41
CA GLU A 44 -1.04 2.43 0.27
C GLU A 44 -2.20 3.42 0.19
N VAL A 45 -3.45 2.97 0.35
CA VAL A 45 -4.62 3.85 0.30
C VAL A 45 -4.66 4.80 1.51
N LEU A 46 -4.29 4.33 2.70
CA LEU A 46 -4.24 5.16 3.90
C LEU A 46 -3.15 6.24 3.83
N LEU A 47 -1.99 5.93 3.25
CA LEU A 47 -0.82 6.81 3.14
C LEU A 47 -0.97 7.90 2.07
N ARG A 48 -1.97 7.81 1.19
CA ARG A 48 -2.25 8.86 0.19
C ARG A 48 -2.62 10.17 0.87
N ARG A 49 -1.77 11.19 0.69
CA ARG A 49 -1.95 12.57 1.20
C ARG A 49 -2.08 12.61 2.74
N THR A 50 -1.43 11.70 3.46
CA THR A 50 -1.40 11.66 4.93
C THR A 50 0.00 11.36 5.45
N THR A 51 0.21 11.56 6.74
CA THR A 51 1.46 11.17 7.40
C THR A 51 1.40 9.70 7.83
N SER A 52 2.55 9.04 7.86
CA SER A 52 2.65 7.67 8.39
C SER A 52 2.19 7.56 9.84
N THR A 53 2.42 8.59 10.65
CA THR A 53 1.92 8.66 12.04
C THR A 53 0.41 8.70 12.12
N ALA A 54 -0.28 9.39 11.19
CA ALA A 54 -1.73 9.41 11.15
C ALA A 54 -2.28 8.06 10.67
N ALA A 55 -1.71 7.49 9.60
CA ALA A 55 -2.10 6.19 9.08
C ALA A 55 -1.95 5.08 10.14
N LEU A 56 -0.88 5.12 10.94
CA LEU A 56 -0.62 4.15 12.01
C LEU A 56 -1.75 4.10 13.04
N ARG A 57 -2.40 5.23 13.37
CA ARG A 57 -3.45 5.30 14.39
C ARG A 57 -4.68 4.46 14.06
N VAL A 58 -4.95 4.22 12.79
CA VAL A 58 -6.16 3.52 12.33
C VAL A 58 -5.85 2.15 11.71
N TYR A 59 -4.60 1.89 11.32
CA TYR A 59 -4.23 0.73 10.52
C TYR A 59 -4.54 -0.60 11.21
N GLU A 60 -4.17 -0.74 12.49
CA GLU A 60 -4.38 -2.01 13.22
C GLU A 60 -5.87 -2.28 13.47
N GLU A 61 -6.63 -1.25 13.87
CA GLU A 61 -8.08 -1.37 14.06
C GLU A 61 -8.78 -1.68 12.73
N PHE A 62 -8.32 -1.05 11.63
CA PHE A 62 -8.83 -1.32 10.29
C PHE A 62 -8.69 -2.79 9.94
N LEU A 63 -7.48 -3.35 10.06
CA LEU A 63 -7.21 -4.76 9.73
C LEU A 63 -7.94 -5.73 10.67
N LYS A 64 -8.23 -5.32 11.91
CA LYS A 64 -9.03 -6.13 12.83
C LYS A 64 -10.50 -6.18 12.39
N LYS A 65 -11.07 -5.07 11.92
CA LYS A 65 -12.47 -4.97 11.48
C LYS A 65 -12.69 -5.58 10.09
N TRP A 66 -11.75 -5.33 9.18
CA TRP A 66 -11.77 -5.84 7.81
C TRP A 66 -10.45 -6.55 7.54
N PRO A 67 -10.34 -7.85 7.89
CA PRO A 67 -9.09 -8.60 7.75
C PRO A 67 -8.75 -9.01 6.32
N ASP A 68 -9.71 -8.92 5.39
CA ASP A 68 -9.55 -9.36 4.00
C ASP A 68 -10.37 -8.54 3.00
N VAL A 69 -10.24 -8.87 1.71
CA VAL A 69 -10.97 -8.20 0.63
C VAL A 69 -12.48 -8.41 0.75
N ARG A 70 -12.93 -9.60 1.17
CA ARG A 70 -14.36 -9.96 1.22
C ARG A 70 -15.09 -9.17 2.31
N SER A 71 -14.50 -9.10 3.49
CA SER A 71 -14.98 -8.30 4.62
C SER A 71 -14.99 -6.81 4.26
N LEU A 72 -13.94 -6.29 3.61
CA LEU A 72 -13.91 -4.88 3.17
C LEU A 72 -14.93 -4.57 2.07
N ALA A 73 -15.18 -5.50 1.15
CA ALA A 73 -16.17 -5.33 0.08
C ALA A 73 -17.60 -5.19 0.62
N ASN A 74 -17.88 -5.83 1.77
CA ASN A 74 -19.15 -5.81 2.49
C ASN A 74 -19.19 -4.79 3.64
N ALA A 75 -18.14 -3.99 3.82
CA ALA A 75 -18.07 -3.02 4.89
C ALA A 75 -19.20 -1.99 4.79
N ASN A 76 -19.78 -1.64 5.95
CA ASN A 76 -20.63 -0.46 6.04
C ASN A 76 -19.75 0.79 5.82
N VAL A 77 -20.12 1.61 4.83
CA VAL A 77 -19.36 2.81 4.46
C VAL A 77 -19.32 3.80 5.62
N ASP A 78 -20.39 3.92 6.41
CA ASP A 78 -20.45 4.88 7.52
C ASP A 78 -19.50 4.49 8.66
N GLU A 79 -19.41 3.19 8.99
CA GLU A 79 -18.45 2.68 9.98
C GLU A 79 -17.00 2.87 9.52
N LEU A 80 -16.75 2.65 8.22
CA LEU A 80 -15.45 2.87 7.60
C LEU A 80 -15.08 4.36 7.63
N GLU A 81 -16.03 5.25 7.31
CA GLU A 81 -15.86 6.70 7.40
C GLU A 81 -15.51 7.15 8.82
N GLN A 82 -16.22 6.63 9.83
CA GLN A 82 -15.95 6.95 11.24
C GLN A 82 -14.52 6.56 11.65
N LEU A 83 -14.06 5.36 11.29
CA LEU A 83 -12.69 4.95 11.60
C LEU A 83 -11.66 5.88 10.94
N LEU A 84 -11.92 6.31 9.71
CA LEU A 84 -10.97 7.08 8.93
C LEU A 84 -10.98 8.59 9.21
N VAL A 85 -11.82 9.09 10.13
CA VAL A 85 -11.85 10.53 10.47
C VAL A 85 -10.46 11.05 10.86
N ALA A 86 -9.70 10.26 11.63
CA ALA A 86 -8.37 10.63 12.11
C ALA A 86 -7.31 10.78 11.00
N VAL A 87 -7.56 10.25 9.79
CA VAL A 87 -6.63 10.31 8.64
C VAL A 87 -7.08 11.28 7.55
N GLY A 88 -8.16 12.05 7.75
CA GLY A 88 -8.68 13.04 6.79
C GLY A 88 -9.22 12.40 5.50
N TYR A 89 -9.95 13.18 4.68
CA TYR A 89 -10.59 12.69 3.43
C TYR A 89 -11.41 11.39 3.60
N HIS A 90 -11.95 11.15 4.80
CA HIS A 90 -12.55 9.88 5.21
C HIS A 90 -13.65 9.41 4.26
N LYS A 91 -14.58 10.30 3.87
CA LYS A 91 -15.66 9.98 2.92
C LYS A 91 -15.16 9.41 1.60
N GLN A 92 -14.20 10.11 1.00
CA GLN A 92 -13.63 9.69 -0.28
C GLN A 92 -12.82 8.40 -0.12
N ARG A 93 -12.02 8.30 0.95
CA ARG A 93 -11.17 7.14 1.20
C ARG A 93 -11.98 5.88 1.46
N SER A 94 -13.05 5.96 2.26
CA SER A 94 -13.96 4.84 2.51
C SER A 94 -14.58 4.33 1.21
N ARG A 95 -15.06 5.24 0.35
CA ARG A 95 -15.63 4.87 -0.95
C ARG A 95 -14.59 4.21 -1.86
N ILE A 96 -13.36 4.73 -1.91
CA ILE A 96 -12.27 4.15 -2.71
C ILE A 96 -11.95 2.73 -2.23
N LEU A 97 -11.80 2.53 -0.93
CA LEU A 97 -11.49 1.22 -0.35
C LEU A 97 -12.56 0.18 -0.66
N VAL A 98 -13.84 0.54 -0.45
CA VAL A 98 -14.96 -0.36 -0.75
C VAL A 98 -15.06 -0.63 -2.26
N ASN A 99 -14.85 0.37 -3.11
CA ASN A 99 -14.88 0.19 -4.56
C ASN A 99 -13.77 -0.78 -5.03
N ILE A 100 -12.54 -0.56 -4.57
CA ILE A 100 -11.41 -1.48 -4.82
C ILE A 100 -11.76 -2.89 -4.35
N ALA A 101 -12.23 -3.05 -3.12
CA ALA A 101 -12.51 -4.35 -2.54
C ALA A 101 -13.64 -5.07 -3.28
N ARG A 102 -14.71 -4.37 -3.66
CA ARG A 102 -15.81 -4.93 -4.46
C ARG A 102 -15.36 -5.36 -5.85
N PHE A 103 -14.52 -4.56 -6.50
CA PHE A 103 -13.95 -4.92 -7.79
C PHE A 103 -13.10 -6.20 -7.68
N ILE A 104 -12.18 -6.25 -6.73
CA ILE A 104 -11.31 -7.42 -6.53
C ILE A 104 -12.14 -8.65 -6.13
N ASN A 105 -13.14 -8.49 -5.27
CA ASN A 105 -14.03 -9.56 -4.89
C ASN A 105 -14.79 -10.14 -6.08
N LYS A 106 -15.32 -9.27 -6.95
CA LYS A 106 -16.10 -9.67 -8.12
C LYS A 106 -15.24 -10.27 -9.23
N GLU A 107 -14.17 -9.56 -9.62
CA GLU A 107 -13.40 -9.89 -10.82
C GLU A 107 -12.30 -10.93 -10.54
N TYR A 108 -11.83 -11.02 -9.29
CA TYR A 108 -10.71 -11.88 -8.88
C TYR A 108 -11.01 -12.78 -7.68
N ASP A 109 -12.28 -12.99 -7.33
CA ASP A 109 -12.74 -13.85 -6.21
C ASP A 109 -12.07 -13.51 -4.85
N GLY A 110 -11.78 -12.22 -4.65
CA GLY A 110 -11.15 -11.70 -3.44
C GLY A 110 -9.62 -11.83 -3.43
N ASN A 111 -9.02 -12.38 -4.49
CA ASN A 111 -7.57 -12.51 -4.61
C ASN A 111 -6.96 -11.30 -5.32
N ILE A 112 -6.02 -10.63 -4.67
CA ILE A 112 -5.30 -9.50 -5.28
C ILE A 112 -4.25 -10.08 -6.24
N PRO A 113 -4.32 -9.77 -7.55
CA PRO A 113 -3.37 -10.31 -8.52
C PRO A 113 -1.96 -9.77 -8.28
N SER A 114 -0.93 -10.58 -8.56
CA SER A 114 0.47 -10.14 -8.58
C SER A 114 0.90 -9.57 -9.94
N ASP A 115 0.09 -9.81 -10.97
CA ASP A 115 0.34 -9.34 -12.33
C ASP A 115 0.04 -7.84 -12.46
N LYS A 116 0.99 -7.10 -13.06
CA LYS A 116 0.91 -5.65 -13.22
C LYS A 116 -0.28 -5.23 -14.06
N GLU A 117 -0.57 -5.93 -15.15
CA GLU A 117 -1.65 -5.56 -16.06
C GLU A 117 -3.02 -5.72 -15.39
N ARG A 118 -3.19 -6.78 -14.61
CA ARG A 118 -4.41 -7.01 -13.81
C ARG A 118 -4.53 -6.03 -12.65
N LEU A 119 -3.45 -5.71 -11.97
CA LEU A 119 -3.44 -4.67 -10.92
C LEU A 119 -3.88 -3.31 -11.47
N LEU A 120 -3.47 -2.97 -12.70
CA LEU A 120 -3.85 -1.72 -13.37
C LEU A 120 -5.32 -1.62 -13.74
N LYS A 121 -6.03 -2.75 -13.83
CA LYS A 121 -7.48 -2.78 -14.07
C LYS A 121 -8.29 -2.46 -12.81
N ILE A 122 -7.68 -2.56 -11.63
CA ILE A 122 -8.35 -2.24 -10.37
C ILE A 122 -8.59 -0.73 -10.30
N PRO A 123 -9.83 -0.28 -10.05
CA PRO A 123 -10.14 1.15 -9.99
C PRO A 123 -9.31 1.82 -8.89
N HIS A 124 -8.91 3.08 -9.10
CA HIS A 124 -8.13 3.87 -8.14
C HIS A 124 -6.70 3.33 -7.84
N ILE A 125 -6.21 2.34 -8.58
CA ILE A 125 -4.80 1.92 -8.58
C ILE A 125 -4.07 2.64 -9.72
N ILE A 126 -2.92 3.28 -9.40
CA ILE A 126 -2.08 4.02 -10.36
C ILE A 126 -0.63 3.58 -10.11
N ILE A 127 0.20 3.42 -11.15
CA ILE A 127 1.56 2.84 -11.09
C ILE A 127 2.49 3.46 -10.03
N HIS A 128 2.28 4.71 -9.61
CA HIS A 128 3.04 5.31 -8.52
C HIS A 128 2.82 4.62 -7.15
N SER A 129 1.73 3.86 -6.96
CA SER A 129 1.46 3.07 -5.74
C SER A 129 1.89 1.60 -5.84
N LEU A 130 2.44 1.17 -6.98
CA LEU A 130 2.98 -0.18 -7.17
C LEU A 130 4.51 -0.18 -7.26
N THR A 131 5.15 0.96 -6.99
CA THR A 131 6.61 1.09 -6.86
C THR A 131 7.07 0.86 -5.41
N ALA A 132 6.33 0.05 -4.64
CA ALA A 132 6.95 -0.74 -3.59
C ALA A 132 7.28 -2.09 -4.25
N PRO A 133 8.53 -2.32 -4.70
CA PRO A 133 8.87 -3.58 -5.32
C PRO A 133 8.53 -4.68 -4.31
N THR A 134 7.91 -5.72 -4.82
CA THR A 134 7.65 -7.03 -4.21
C THR A 134 8.95 -7.75 -3.76
N LEU A 135 10.01 -7.01 -3.40
CA LEU A 135 11.35 -7.50 -3.11
C LEU A 135 11.98 -6.61 -2.03
N LEU A 136 11.89 -7.04 -0.77
CA LEU A 136 13.10 -7.33 -0.01
C LEU A 136 13.25 -8.85 0.01
#